data_AF-A0AB36J8D9-F1
#
_entry.id   AF-A0AB36J8D9-F1
#
_cell.length_a   1.000
_cell.length_b   1.000
_cell.length_c   1.000
_cell.angle_alpha   90.00
_cell.angle_beta   90.00
_cell.angle_gamma   90.00
#
_symmetry.space_group_name_H-M   'P 1'
#
loop_
_entity.id
_entity.type
_entity.pdbx_description
1 polymer ?
#
loop_
_entity_poly.entity_id
_entity_poly.type
_entity_poly.pdbx_seq_one_letter_code
_entity_poly.pdbx_strand_id
1 'polypeptide(L)'
;MDNCILELNKITQDIIIRLDNCSYEELNDFVEQRQILIDQLEQQVKKQSIGVIEQHQLRELLEADPKIIARMQQLKSEAAKWLQQREIAKTQRNAYEAAYTPDSFLMDRKK
;
A
#
# COMPACT_ATOMS: atom_id res chain seq x y z
N MET A 1 -5.89 -23.10 17.37
CA MET A 1 -4.65 -22.94 16.60
C MET A 1 -4.92 -23.17 15.13
N ASP A 2 -5.41 -24.35 14.76
CA ASP A 2 -5.86 -24.66 13.39
C ASP A 2 -6.75 -23.57 12.75
N ASN A 3 -7.79 -23.09 13.43
CA ASN A 3 -8.68 -22.07 12.86
C ASN A 3 -7.97 -20.74 12.51
N CYS A 4 -6.97 -20.31 13.30
CA CYS A 4 -6.23 -19.08 13.02
C CYS A 4 -5.33 -19.25 11.80
N ILE A 5 -4.63 -20.38 11.68
CA ILE A 5 -3.74 -20.68 10.54
C ILE A 5 -4.55 -20.90 9.26
N LEU A 6 -5.72 -21.54 9.35
CA LEU A 6 -6.64 -21.69 8.23
C LEU A 6 -7.17 -20.34 7.74
N GLU A 7 -7.59 -19.45 8.64
CA GLU A 7 -8.06 -18.13 8.23
C GLU A 7 -6.90 -17.28 7.66
N LEU A 8 -5.70 -17.36 8.26
CA LEU A 8 -4.50 -16.69 7.77
C LEU A 8 -4.16 -17.12 6.34
N ASN A 9 -4.25 -18.42 6.05
CA ASN A 9 -4.11 -18.98 4.71
C ASN A 9 -5.18 -18.45 3.76
N LYS A 10 -6.44 -18.49 4.17
CA LYS A 10 -7.56 -18.04 3.35
C LYS A 10 -7.42 -16.57 2.94
N ILE A 11 -7.21 -15.66 3.89
CA ILE A 11 -7.05 -14.23 3.58
C ILE A 11 -5.83 -13.96 2.70
N THR A 12 -4.76 -14.75 2.87
CA THR A 12 -3.54 -14.63 2.08
C THR A 12 -3.73 -15.14 0.65
N GLN A 13 -4.44 -16.26 0.47
CA GLN A 13 -4.76 -16.75 -0.88
C GLN A 13 -5.74 -15.81 -1.59
N ASP A 14 -6.74 -15.32 -0.88
CA ASP A 14 -7.70 -14.36 -1.40
C ASP A 14 -7.00 -13.10 -1.90
N ILE A 15 -6.05 -12.52 -1.13
CA ILE A 15 -5.31 -11.33 -1.57
C ILE A 15 -4.39 -11.62 -2.74
N ILE A 16 -3.73 -12.80 -2.78
CA ILE A 16 -2.83 -13.18 -3.88
C ILE A 16 -3.59 -13.27 -5.20
N ILE A 17 -4.78 -13.88 -5.20
CA ILE A 17 -5.59 -14.07 -6.40
C ILE A 17 -5.95 -12.75 -7.07
N ARG A 18 -6.17 -11.68 -6.28
CA ARG A 18 -6.55 -10.35 -6.77
C ARG A 18 -5.44 -9.30 -6.63
N LEU A 19 -4.21 -9.71 -6.35
CA LEU A 19 -3.12 -8.82 -5.92
C LEU A 19 -2.85 -7.68 -6.89
N ASP A 20 -2.89 -7.96 -8.19
CA ASP A 20 -2.64 -6.96 -9.24
C ASP A 20 -3.74 -5.89 -9.30
N ASN A 21 -4.97 -6.24 -8.91
CA ASN A 21 -6.12 -5.35 -8.94
C ASN A 21 -6.42 -4.70 -7.57
N CYS A 22 -5.71 -5.11 -6.51
CA CYS A 22 -5.91 -4.52 -5.19
C CYS A 22 -5.45 -3.07 -5.14
N SER A 23 -6.32 -2.26 -4.55
CA SER A 23 -6.02 -0.90 -4.11
C SER A 23 -5.12 -0.90 -2.87
N TYR A 24 -4.56 0.27 -2.57
CA TYR A 24 -3.82 0.50 -1.33
C TYR A 24 -4.69 0.25 -0.08
N GLU A 25 -5.96 0.67 -0.11
CA GLU A 25 -6.88 0.53 1.01
C GLU A 25 -7.15 -0.95 1.32
N GLU A 26 -7.45 -1.76 0.29
CA GLU A 26 -7.66 -3.21 0.47
C GLU A 26 -6.41 -3.94 0.98
N LEU A 27 -5.22 -3.50 0.56
CA LEU A 27 -3.96 -4.05 1.08
C LEU A 27 -3.72 -3.63 2.53
N ASN A 28 -4.12 -2.42 2.92
CA ASN A 28 -4.02 -1.97 4.30
C ASN A 28 -4.96 -2.79 5.21
N ASP A 29 -6.22 -2.94 4.81
CA ASP A 29 -7.20 -3.76 5.53
C ASP A 29 -6.75 -5.21 5.67
N PHE A 30 -6.16 -5.77 4.61
CA PHE A 30 -5.56 -7.10 4.64
C PHE A 30 -4.45 -7.20 5.69
N VAL A 31 -3.52 -6.24 5.74
CA VAL A 31 -2.42 -6.25 6.71
C VAL A 31 -2.94 -6.14 8.14
N GLU A 32 -3.96 -5.31 8.38
CA GLU A 32 -4.58 -5.18 9.70
C GLU A 32 -5.26 -6.49 10.13
N GLN A 33 -6.04 -7.12 9.25
CA GLN A 33 -6.66 -8.42 9.53
C GLN A 33 -5.61 -9.51 9.78
N ARG A 34 -4.53 -9.52 8.98
CA ARG A 34 -3.41 -10.45 9.15
C ARG A 34 -2.73 -10.26 10.51
N GLN A 35 -2.52 -9.02 10.95
CA GLN A 35 -1.91 -8.74 12.25
C GLN A 35 -2.76 -9.28 13.40
N ILE A 36 -4.08 -9.09 13.36
CA ILE A 36 -4.99 -9.61 14.38
C ILE A 36 -4.89 -11.14 14.49
N LEU A 37 -4.82 -11.85 13.36
CA LEU A 37 -4.69 -13.31 13.34
C LEU A 37 -3.31 -13.77 13.86
N ILE A 38 -2.23 -13.06 13.51
CA ILE A 38 -0.88 -13.33 14.01
C ILE A 38 -0.83 -13.14 15.53
N ASP A 39 -1.38 -12.04 16.05
CA ASP A 39 -1.41 -11.78 17.49
C ASP A 39 -2.16 -12.88 18.25
N GLN A 40 -3.30 -13.33 17.70
CA GLN A 40 -4.05 -14.46 18.25
C GLN A 40 -3.24 -15.76 18.22
N LEU A 41 -2.53 -16.01 17.11
CA LEU A 41 -1.68 -17.19 16.95
C LEU A 41 -0.55 -17.18 17.98
N GLU A 42 0.14 -16.06 18.19
CA GLU A 42 1.19 -15.92 19.20
C GLU A 42 0.70 -16.27 20.60
N GLN A 43 -0.52 -15.85 20.97
CA GLN A 43 -1.10 -16.19 22.27
C GLN A 43 -1.40 -17.69 22.41
N GLN A 44 -1.72 -18.37 21.31
CA GLN A 44 -1.99 -19.81 21.31
C GLN A 44 -0.69 -20.61 21.36
N VAL A 45 0.35 -20.18 20.64
CA VAL A 45 1.68 -20.81 20.65
C VAL A 45 2.33 -20.79 22.03
N LYS A 46 2.07 -19.75 22.83
CA LYS A 46 2.50 -19.69 24.24
C LYS A 46 1.88 -20.78 25.11
N LYS A 47 0.70 -21.29 24.73
CA LYS A 47 -0.06 -22.31 25.49
C LYS A 47 0.20 -23.72 24.98
N GLN A 48 0.51 -23.88 23.69
CA GLN A 48 0.65 -25.16 23.03
C GLN A 48 1.70 -25.09 21.92
N SER A 49 2.53 -26.13 21.79
CA SER A 49 3.50 -26.23 20.70
C SER A 49 2.83 -26.42 19.33
N ILE A 50 3.41 -25.81 18.30
CA ILE A 50 2.99 -25.95 16.91
C ILE A 50 3.34 -27.33 16.35
N GLY A 51 2.36 -28.01 15.79
CA GLY A 51 2.50 -29.29 15.09
C GLY A 51 3.16 -29.15 13.71
N VAL A 52 3.59 -30.27 13.14
CA VAL A 52 4.32 -30.29 11.86
C VAL A 52 3.48 -29.76 10.68
N ILE A 53 2.17 -30.07 10.66
CA ILE A 53 1.25 -29.62 9.60
C ILE A 53 1.09 -28.10 9.63
N GLU A 54 0.86 -27.54 10.82
CA GLU A 54 0.73 -26.11 11.06
C GLU A 54 2.03 -25.36 10.69
N GLN A 55 3.19 -25.93 11.01
CA GLN A 55 4.48 -25.38 10.57
C GLN A 55 4.65 -25.37 9.06
N HIS A 56 4.15 -26.39 8.35
CA HIS A 56 4.20 -26.43 6.89
C HIS A 56 3.34 -25.32 6.29
N GLN A 57 2.11 -25.18 6.77
CA GLN A 57 1.18 -24.12 6.34
C GLN A 57 1.75 -22.71 6.57
N LEU A 58 2.43 -22.49 7.70
CA LEU A 58 3.11 -21.22 7.98
C LEU A 58 4.27 -20.94 7.02
N ARG A 59 4.98 -21.97 6.55
CA ARG A 59 6.04 -21.78 5.54
C ARG A 59 5.47 -21.37 4.18
N GLU A 60 4.39 -22.02 3.74
CA GLU A 60 3.73 -21.65 2.48
C GLU A 60 3.25 -20.20 2.48
N LEU A 61 2.76 -19.71 3.63
CA LEU A 61 2.43 -18.31 3.83
C LEU A 61 3.64 -17.38 3.67
N LEU A 62 4.77 -17.72 4.29
CA LEU A 62 6.00 -16.93 4.19
C LEU A 62 6.55 -16.87 2.75
N GLU A 63 6.36 -17.93 1.96
CA GLU A 63 6.76 -17.96 0.55
C GLU A 63 5.92 -17.01 -0.33
N ALA A 64 4.70 -16.69 0.09
CA ALA A 64 3.84 -15.75 -0.62
C ALA A 64 4.12 -14.26 -0.30
N ASP A 65 4.61 -13.96 0.90
CA ASP A 65 4.85 -12.59 1.39
C ASP A 65 5.67 -11.71 0.42
N PRO A 66 6.73 -12.19 -0.24
CA PRO A 66 7.51 -11.37 -1.18
C PRO A 66 6.68 -10.80 -2.34
N LYS A 67 5.66 -11.53 -2.82
CA LYS A 67 4.77 -11.06 -3.89
C LYS A 67 3.93 -9.88 -3.42
N ILE A 68 3.37 -10.00 -2.22
CA ILE A 68 2.53 -8.95 -1.60
C ILE A 68 3.38 -7.69 -1.36
N ILE A 69 4.59 -7.86 -0.80
CA ILE A 69 5.52 -6.75 -0.56
C ILE A 69 5.90 -6.04 -1.87
N ALA A 70 6.17 -6.81 -2.93
CA ALA A 70 6.48 -6.23 -4.24
C ALA A 70 5.34 -5.36 -4.78
N ARG A 71 4.09 -5.80 -4.65
CA ARG A 71 2.91 -4.99 -5.04
C ARG A 71 2.80 -3.70 -4.23
N MET A 72 3.00 -3.77 -2.91
CA MET A 72 3.00 -2.58 -2.05
C MET A 72 4.09 -1.58 -2.46
N GLN A 73 5.29 -2.07 -2.81
CA GLN A 73 6.38 -1.23 -3.30
C GLN A 73 6.09 -0.59 -4.66
N GLN A 74 5.40 -1.30 -5.56
CA GLN A 74 4.95 -0.75 -6.83
C GLN A 74 3.97 0.41 -6.61
N LEU A 75 2.92 0.20 -5.80
CA LEU A 75 1.94 1.25 -5.47
C LEU A 75 2.60 2.47 -4.84
N LYS A 76 3.55 2.27 -3.91
CA LYS A 76 4.35 3.35 -3.32
C LYS A 76 5.14 4.12 -4.38
N SER A 77 5.77 3.40 -5.31
CA SER A 77 6.58 3.99 -6.37
C SER A 77 5.74 4.77 -7.38
N GLU A 78 4.54 4.26 -7.70
CA GLU A 78 3.56 4.94 -8.53
C GLU A 78 3.12 6.25 -7.86
N ALA A 79 2.68 6.21 -6.61
CA ALA A 79 2.28 7.40 -5.86
C ALA A 79 3.40 8.47 -5.81
N ALA A 80 4.65 8.05 -5.61
CA ALA A 80 5.80 8.96 -5.64
C ALA A 80 6.00 9.63 -7.02
N LYS A 81 5.87 8.87 -8.11
CA LYS A 81 5.96 9.40 -9.48
C LYS A 81 4.84 10.40 -9.78
N TRP A 82 3.60 10.10 -9.36
CA TRP A 82 2.46 11.00 -9.51
C TRP A 82 2.69 12.34 -8.79
N LEU A 83 3.23 12.30 -7.58
CA LEU A 83 3.60 13.52 -6.84
C LEU A 83 4.67 14.33 -7.56
N GLN A 84 5.72 13.68 -8.07
CA GLN A 84 6.77 14.37 -8.84
C GLN A 84 6.23 15.03 -10.12
N GLN A 85 5.39 14.33 -10.88
CA GLN A 85 4.78 14.87 -12.10
C GLN A 85 3.90 16.09 -11.80
N ARG A 86 3.15 16.07 -10.69
CA ARG A 86 2.35 17.20 -10.24
C ARG A 86 3.20 18.43 -9.94
N GLU A 87 4.33 18.27 -9.28
CA GLU A 87 5.22 19.39 -8.99
C GLU A 87 5.83 19.97 -10.27
N ILE A 88 6.26 19.12 -11.22
CA ILE A 88 6.74 19.57 -12.53
C ILE A 88 5.65 20.36 -13.28
N ALA A 89 4.41 19.86 -13.30
CA ALA A 89 3.29 20.54 -13.96
C ALA A 89 2.98 21.91 -13.35
N LYS A 90 3.08 22.06 -12.02
CA LYS A 90 2.95 23.36 -11.34
C LYS A 90 4.07 24.31 -11.73
N THR A 91 5.32 23.84 -11.76
CA THR A 91 6.47 24.68 -12.17
C THR A 91 6.34 25.15 -13.61
N GLN A 92 5.93 24.26 -14.53
CA GLN A 92 5.68 24.63 -15.92
C GLN A 92 4.54 25.65 -16.05
N ARG A 93 3.42 25.44 -15.35
CA ARG A 93 2.31 26.41 -15.33
C ARG A 93 2.74 27.78 -14.81
N ASN A 94 3.51 27.82 -13.71
CA ASN A 94 4.03 29.08 -13.17
C ASN A 94 4.99 29.79 -14.14
N ALA A 95 5.82 29.05 -14.88
CA ALA A 95 6.72 29.63 -15.88
C ALA A 95 5.96 30.21 -17.08
N TYR A 96 4.90 29.54 -17.55
CA TYR A 96 4.04 30.05 -18.62
C TYR A 96 3.17 31.24 -18.17
N GLU A 97 2.60 31.21 -16.96
CA GLU A 97 1.81 32.33 -16.40
C GLU A 97 2.70 33.55 -16.10
N ALA A 98 3.93 33.36 -15.60
CA ALA A 98 4.89 34.45 -15.39
C ALA A 98 5.36 35.09 -16.71
N ALA A 99 5.56 34.29 -17.77
CA ALA A 99 5.91 34.81 -19.09
C ALA A 99 4.75 35.54 -19.80
N TYR A 100 3.50 35.31 -19.38
CA TYR A 100 2.30 35.92 -19.94
C TYR A 100 1.69 37.00 -19.03
N THR A 101 2.48 37.57 -18.11
CA THR A 101 2.15 38.87 -17.51
C THR A 101 2.85 39.96 -18.30
N PRO A 102 2.22 40.57 -19.34
CA PRO A 102 2.70 41.84 -19.83
C PRO A 102 2.56 42.82 -18.68
N ASP A 103 3.64 43.57 -18.40
CA ASP A 103 3.69 44.65 -17.42
C ASP A 103 2.30 45.24 -17.17
N SER A 104 1.71 44.94 -16.02
CA SER A 104 0.45 45.56 -15.59
C SER A 104 0.79 47.03 -15.29
N PHE A 105 0.79 47.85 -16.33
CA PHE A 105 0.80 49.29 -16.24
C PHE A 105 -0.52 49.72 -15.60
N LEU A 106 -0.48 49.87 -14.28
CA LEU A 106 -1.53 50.51 -13.51
C LEU A 106 -1.57 52.00 -13.92
N MET A 107 -2.35 52.33 -14.95
CA MET A 107 -2.64 53.73 -15.30
C MET A 107 -3.51 54.34 -14.20
N ASP A 108 -2.88 55.12 -13.32
CA ASP A 108 -3.59 56.02 -12.40
C ASP A 108 -4.25 57.14 -13.23
N ARG A 109 -5.57 57.06 -13.41
CA ARG A 109 -6.34 58.14 -14.02
C ARG A 109 -6.57 59.22 -12.97
N LYS A 110 -5.78 60.29 -13.05
CA LYS A 110 -6.17 61.61 -12.53
C LYS A 110 -6.30 62.62 -13.66
N LYS A 111 -7.56 62.90 -14.04
CA LYS A 111 -8.18 64.24 -14.07
C LYS A 111 -9.62 64.15 -14.52
#